data_AF-A0ABD4XW37-F1
#
_entry.id   AF-A0ABD4XW37-F1
#
_cell.length_a   1.000
_cell.length_b   1.000
_cell.length_c   1.000
_cell.angle_alpha   90.00
_cell.angle_beta   90.00
_cell.angle_gamma   90.00
#
_symmetry.space_group_name_H-M   'P 1'
#
loop_
_entity.id
_entity.type
_entity.pdbx_description
1 polymer ?
#
loop_
_entity_poly.entity_id
_entity_poly.type
_entity_poly.pdbx_seq_one_letter_code
_entity_poly.pdbx_strand_id
1 'polypeptide(L)'
;MIEPELLYELIGYLGSALIAAAFLGACLGLTERRPRWFLMVNLVGATALCFPAYQSGTAAALAINGFWILVAFSGLVVAWRRGISPSPLNIALYAYSAAAIALLLADWIIHRNLSMAALGGIIAMLLFMTGYWGLARNLNSARALDTYLWTALAGNLLYIPLLIRDGNLPILALQVACTAIAIGRLSHIHASRYRQRQSAHNGA
;
A
#
# COMPACT_ATOMS: atom_id res chain seq x y z
N MET A 1 3.46 34.02 -5.86
CA MET A 1 2.28 33.15 -5.73
C MET A 1 2.73 31.75 -6.13
N ILE A 2 2.34 30.71 -5.38
CA ILE A 2 2.60 29.34 -5.81
C ILE A 2 1.55 29.00 -6.87
N GLU A 3 1.98 28.50 -8.02
CA GLU A 3 1.08 28.05 -9.08
C GLU A 3 0.24 26.87 -8.55
N PRO A 4 -1.08 26.83 -8.81
CA PRO A 4 -1.96 25.79 -8.29
C PRO A 4 -1.46 24.37 -8.61
N GLU A 5 -0.90 24.18 -9.80
CA GLU A 5 -0.33 22.91 -10.27
C GLU A 5 0.84 22.44 -9.39
N LEU A 6 1.76 23.36 -9.06
CA LEU A 6 2.90 23.09 -8.19
C LEU A 6 2.47 22.71 -6.77
N LEU A 7 1.41 23.35 -6.25
CA LEU A 7 0.84 23.02 -4.95
C LEU A 7 0.27 21.60 -4.93
N TYR A 8 -0.38 21.17 -6.01
CA TYR A 8 -0.95 19.83 -6.13
C TYR A 8 0.11 18.75 -6.23
N GLU A 9 1.16 18.99 -7.01
CA GLU A 9 2.31 18.07 -7.07
C GLU A 9 2.99 17.95 -5.71
N LEU A 10 3.18 19.07 -5.01
CA LEU A 10 3.77 19.07 -3.67
C LEU A 10 2.93 18.25 -2.67
N ILE A 11 1.61 18.42 -2.68
CA ILE A 11 0.69 17.61 -1.85
C ILE A 11 0.82 16.12 -2.22
N GLY A 12 0.91 15.81 -3.51
CA GLY A 12 1.15 14.45 -3.98
C GLY A 12 2.45 13.86 -3.44
N TYR A 13 3.57 14.56 -3.57
CA TYR A 13 4.87 14.08 -3.08
C TYR A 13 4.91 13.94 -1.56
N LEU A 14 4.27 14.83 -0.82
CA LEU A 14 4.09 14.70 0.63
C LEU A 14 3.28 13.44 0.97
N GLY A 15 2.19 13.19 0.24
CA GLY A 15 1.39 11.97 0.37
C GLY A 15 2.23 10.71 0.11
N SER A 16 3.01 10.71 -0.96
CA SER A 16 3.93 9.62 -1.30
C SER A 16 4.97 9.36 -0.21
N ALA A 17 5.58 10.42 0.32
CA ALA A 17 6.56 10.29 1.41
C ALA A 17 5.94 9.67 2.67
N LEU A 18 4.70 10.07 3.02
CA LEU A 18 3.98 9.52 4.16
C LEU A 18 3.66 8.04 3.98
N ILE A 19 3.14 7.63 2.82
CA ILE A 19 2.85 6.21 2.56
C ILE A 19 4.14 5.37 2.52
N ALA A 20 5.20 5.87 1.88
CA ALA A 20 6.49 5.19 1.87
C ALA A 20 7.04 5.01 3.30
N ALA A 21 6.93 6.03 4.16
CA ALA A 21 7.32 5.94 5.56
C ALA A 21 6.46 4.94 6.36
N ALA A 22 5.15 4.88 6.10
CA ALA A 22 4.28 3.88 6.71
C ALA A 22 4.64 2.46 6.27
N PHE A 23 4.92 2.25 4.97
CA PHE A 23 5.34 0.97 4.42
C PHE A 23 6.69 0.51 4.99
N LEU A 24 7.67 1.41 5.10
CA LEU A 24 8.93 1.15 5.79
C LEU A 24 8.68 0.79 7.26
N GLY A 25 7.82 1.54 7.94
CA GLY A 25 7.43 1.26 9.32
C GLY A 25 6.82 -0.13 9.49
N ALA A 26 5.98 -0.57 8.54
CA ALA A 26 5.43 -1.93 8.52
C ALA A 26 6.53 -2.98 8.35
N CYS A 27 7.48 -2.76 7.43
CA CYS A 27 8.64 -3.64 7.25
C CYS A 27 9.50 -3.78 8.53
N LEU A 28 9.52 -2.75 9.36
CA LEU A 28 10.24 -2.67 10.64
C LEU A 28 9.40 -3.11 11.86
N GLY A 29 8.13 -3.52 11.67
CA GLY A 29 7.26 -3.98 12.76
C GLY A 29 6.65 -2.86 13.63
N LEU A 30 6.63 -1.61 13.14
CA LEU A 30 6.00 -0.49 13.85
C LEU A 30 4.46 -0.57 13.87
N THR A 31 3.86 -1.40 13.00
CA THR A 31 2.41 -1.68 12.97
C THR A 31 1.90 -2.24 14.30
N GLU A 32 2.72 -3.02 15.01
CA GLU A 32 2.38 -3.58 16.33
C GLU A 32 2.69 -2.61 17.46
N ARG A 33 3.85 -1.95 17.40
CA ARG A 33 4.34 -1.07 18.46
C ARG A 33 3.59 0.27 18.52
N ARG A 34 3.18 0.79 17.36
CA ARG A 34 2.55 2.11 17.19
C ARG A 34 1.42 2.06 16.14
N PRO A 35 0.38 1.23 16.35
CA PRO A 35 -0.69 1.03 15.37
C PRO A 35 -1.42 2.32 15.00
N ARG A 36 -1.69 3.19 15.98
CA ARG A 36 -2.39 4.47 15.75
C ARG A 36 -1.59 5.40 14.84
N TRP A 37 -0.29 5.54 15.08
CA TRP A 37 0.58 6.36 14.23
C TRP A 37 0.61 5.81 12.80
N PHE A 38 0.80 4.49 12.63
CA PHE A 38 0.81 3.85 11.32
C PHE A 38 -0.50 4.10 10.55
N LEU A 39 -1.65 3.98 11.22
CA LEU A 39 -2.95 4.21 10.60
C LEU A 39 -3.18 5.70 10.30
N MET A 40 -2.77 6.63 11.17
CA MET A 40 -2.88 8.07 10.90
C MET A 40 -2.04 8.49 9.69
N VAL A 41 -0.78 8.03 9.63
CA VAL A 41 0.12 8.33 8.50
C VAL A 41 -0.44 7.78 7.19
N ASN A 42 -0.95 6.55 7.19
CA ASN A 42 -1.62 5.98 6.01
C ASN A 42 -2.86 6.75 5.61
N LEU A 43 -3.71 7.16 6.56
CA LEU A 43 -4.92 7.91 6.28
C LEU A 43 -4.60 9.25 5.61
N VAL A 44 -3.68 10.01 6.17
CA VAL A 44 -3.27 11.32 5.64
C VAL A 44 -2.59 11.17 4.29
N GLY A 45 -1.64 10.22 4.18
CA GLY A 45 -0.92 9.97 2.93
C GLY A 45 -1.85 9.56 1.79
N ALA A 46 -2.75 8.60 2.03
CA ALA A 46 -3.66 8.10 1.01
C ALA A 46 -4.69 9.17 0.60
N THR A 47 -5.17 9.97 1.56
CA THR A 47 -6.05 11.12 1.27
C THR A 47 -5.35 12.15 0.38
N ALA A 48 -4.10 12.48 0.68
CA ALA A 48 -3.31 13.41 -0.13
C ALA A 48 -3.11 12.88 -1.56
N LEU A 49 -2.96 11.56 -1.74
CA LEU A 49 -2.76 10.92 -3.05
C LEU A 49 -4.04 10.76 -3.88
N CYS A 50 -5.23 10.81 -3.28
CA CYS A 50 -6.48 10.84 -4.03
C CYS A 50 -6.57 12.07 -4.96
N PHE A 51 -5.99 13.19 -4.56
CA PHE A 51 -6.05 14.43 -5.34
C PHE A 51 -5.27 14.36 -6.67
N PRO A 52 -3.96 14.02 -6.70
CA PRO A 52 -3.23 13.81 -7.95
C PRO A 52 -3.77 12.62 -8.75
N ALA A 53 -4.33 11.59 -8.09
CA ALA A 53 -4.99 10.48 -8.78
C ALA A 53 -6.22 10.92 -9.57
N TYR A 54 -7.05 11.77 -8.97
CA TYR A 54 -8.21 12.36 -9.62
C TYR A 54 -7.82 13.28 -10.78
N GLN A 55 -6.85 14.17 -10.56
CA GLN A 55 -6.34 15.12 -11.57
C GLN A 55 -5.78 14.41 -12.81
N SER A 56 -4.99 13.35 -12.60
CA SER A 56 -4.39 12.56 -13.70
C SER A 56 -5.35 11.55 -14.34
N GLY A 57 -6.61 11.47 -13.88
CA GLY A 57 -7.56 10.48 -14.38
C GLY A 57 -7.13 9.03 -14.12
N THR A 58 -6.33 8.78 -13.08
CA THR A 58 -5.85 7.43 -12.76
C THR A 58 -6.85 6.70 -11.85
N ALA A 59 -7.85 6.06 -12.45
CA ALA A 59 -8.91 5.35 -11.70
C ALA A 59 -8.37 4.31 -10.72
N ALA A 60 -7.36 3.53 -11.15
CA ALA A 60 -6.70 2.56 -10.29
C ALA A 60 -6.03 3.21 -9.07
N ALA A 61 -5.44 4.39 -9.23
CA ALA A 61 -4.80 5.11 -8.13
C ALA A 61 -5.82 5.61 -7.13
N LEU A 62 -6.92 6.17 -7.63
CA LEU A 62 -7.99 6.67 -6.81
C LEU A 62 -8.61 5.53 -5.99
N ALA A 63 -8.82 4.37 -6.60
CA ALA A 63 -9.34 3.18 -5.94
C ALA A 63 -8.40 2.63 -4.86
N ILE A 64 -7.11 2.46 -5.17
CA ILE A 64 -6.09 1.98 -4.21
C ILE A 64 -5.99 2.92 -3.01
N ASN A 65 -5.94 4.23 -3.24
CA ASN A 65 -5.86 5.20 -2.16
C ASN A 65 -7.17 5.26 -1.35
N GLY A 66 -8.33 5.20 -2.02
CA GLY A 66 -9.63 5.09 -1.35
C GLY A 66 -9.74 3.86 -0.44
N PHE A 67 -9.24 2.72 -0.90
CA PHE A 67 -9.11 1.52 -0.06
C PHE A 67 -8.25 1.78 1.18
N TRP A 68 -7.06 2.35 1.02
CA TRP A 68 -6.16 2.62 2.14
C TRP A 68 -6.76 3.60 3.15
N ILE A 69 -7.51 4.61 2.68
CA ILE A 69 -8.30 5.51 3.54
C ILE A 69 -9.29 4.71 4.37
N LEU A 70 -10.04 3.79 3.75
CA LEU A 70 -11.06 2.99 4.44
C LEU A 70 -10.44 2.01 5.44
N VAL A 71 -9.33 1.36 5.10
CA VAL A 71 -8.53 0.51 6.01
C VAL A 71 -8.05 1.33 7.20
N ALA A 72 -7.42 2.48 6.92
CA ALA A 72 -6.80 3.31 7.95
C ALA A 72 -7.85 3.91 8.89
N PHE A 73 -8.94 4.43 8.34
CA PHE A 73 -10.03 5.02 9.09
C PHE A 73 -10.76 3.98 9.95
N SER A 74 -11.15 2.84 9.38
CA SER A 74 -11.79 1.76 10.15
C SER A 74 -10.87 1.21 11.25
N GLY A 75 -9.58 1.04 10.95
CA GLY A 75 -8.57 0.69 11.94
C GLY A 75 -8.46 1.69 13.07
N LEU A 76 -8.48 3.01 12.78
CA LEU A 76 -8.44 4.07 13.78
C LEU A 76 -9.68 4.07 14.68
N VAL A 77 -10.87 3.94 14.08
CA VAL A 77 -12.13 3.86 14.84
C VAL A 77 -12.09 2.69 15.81
N VAL A 78 -11.59 1.52 15.39
CA VAL A 78 -11.48 0.37 16.29
C VAL A 78 -10.40 0.59 17.36
N ALA A 79 -9.23 1.13 16.99
CA ALA A 79 -8.15 1.43 17.91
C ALA A 79 -8.48 2.53 18.95
N TRP A 80 -9.51 3.34 18.69
CA TRP A 80 -10.07 4.31 19.64
C TRP A 80 -11.23 3.74 20.47
N ARG A 81 -12.12 2.94 19.89
CA ARG A 81 -13.28 2.36 20.61
C ARG A 81 -12.90 1.24 21.57
N ARG A 82 -11.82 0.52 21.30
CA ARG A 82 -11.33 -0.55 22.15
C ARG A 82 -9.90 -0.20 22.53
N GLY A 83 -9.57 -0.19 23.82
CA GLY A 83 -8.19 -0.33 24.29
C GLY A 83 -7.58 -1.70 23.96
N ILE A 84 -8.11 -2.39 22.94
CA ILE A 84 -7.80 -3.76 22.52
C ILE A 84 -7.54 -3.68 21.02
N SER A 85 -6.42 -4.27 20.61
CA SER A 85 -6.00 -4.38 19.22
C SER A 85 -7.13 -4.95 18.35
N PRO A 86 -7.46 -4.33 17.20
CA PRO A 86 -8.47 -4.86 16.29
C PRO A 86 -8.14 -6.29 15.88
N SER A 87 -9.17 -7.15 15.74
CA SER A 87 -8.97 -8.44 15.09
C SER A 87 -8.73 -8.20 13.59
N PRO A 88 -7.63 -8.71 13.03
CA PRO A 88 -7.23 -8.41 11.65
C PRO A 88 -8.25 -8.84 10.59
N LEU A 89 -9.10 -9.81 10.91
CA LEU A 89 -10.09 -10.41 10.00
C LEU A 89 -11.21 -9.44 9.60
N ASN A 90 -11.72 -8.65 10.55
CA ASN A 90 -12.85 -7.75 10.32
C ASN A 90 -12.44 -6.53 9.51
N ILE A 91 -11.27 -5.93 9.84
CA ILE A 91 -10.73 -4.78 9.09
C ILE A 91 -10.55 -5.17 7.62
N ALA A 92 -10.00 -6.35 7.38
CA ALA A 92 -9.62 -6.75 6.04
C ALA A 92 -10.84 -7.12 5.18
N LEU A 93 -11.94 -7.62 5.77
CA LEU A 93 -13.21 -7.90 5.06
C LEU A 93 -13.93 -6.61 4.65
N TYR A 94 -14.07 -5.65 5.58
CA TYR A 94 -14.64 -4.34 5.26
C TYR A 94 -13.80 -3.59 4.24
N ALA A 95 -12.47 -3.71 4.35
CA ALA A 95 -11.55 -3.12 3.41
C ALA A 95 -11.68 -3.73 2.00
N TYR A 96 -11.81 -5.06 1.87
CA TYR A 96 -12.02 -5.71 0.58
C TYR A 96 -13.32 -5.29 -0.12
N SER A 97 -14.43 -5.24 0.63
CA SER A 97 -15.71 -4.78 0.07
C SER A 97 -15.61 -3.31 -0.35
N ALA A 98 -14.96 -2.48 0.46
CA ALA A 98 -14.82 -1.06 0.18
C ALA A 98 -13.84 -0.76 -0.96
N ALA A 99 -12.80 -1.59 -1.15
CA ALA A 99 -11.92 -1.58 -2.31
C ALA A 99 -12.63 -1.92 -3.62
N ALA A 100 -13.41 -3.01 -3.63
CA ALA A 100 -14.17 -3.41 -4.80
C ALA A 100 -15.17 -2.32 -5.18
N ILE A 101 -15.83 -1.72 -4.19
CA ILE A 101 -16.74 -0.59 -4.41
C ILE A 101 -15.97 0.65 -4.89
N ALA A 102 -14.86 1.03 -4.26
CA ALA A 102 -14.06 2.19 -4.65
C ALA A 102 -13.50 2.06 -6.07
N LEU A 103 -13.16 0.85 -6.49
CA LEU A 103 -12.66 0.58 -7.82
C LEU A 103 -13.76 0.63 -8.88
N LEU A 104 -14.94 0.06 -8.60
CA LEU A 104 -16.12 0.21 -9.46
C LEU A 104 -16.59 1.67 -9.55
N LEU A 105 -16.50 2.42 -8.45
CA LEU A 105 -16.86 3.84 -8.41
C LEU A 105 -15.83 4.69 -9.18
N ALA A 106 -14.53 4.43 -9.01
CA ALA A 106 -13.47 5.16 -9.70
C ALA A 106 -13.47 4.89 -11.20
N ASP A 107 -13.70 3.64 -11.61
CA ASP A 107 -13.90 3.27 -13.02
C ASP A 107 -15.13 3.99 -13.59
N TRP A 108 -16.27 3.98 -12.88
CA TRP A 108 -17.48 4.70 -13.28
C TRP A 108 -17.32 6.23 -13.37
N ILE A 109 -16.55 6.85 -12.47
CA ILE A 109 -16.29 8.30 -12.43
C ILE A 109 -15.39 8.74 -13.58
N ILE A 110 -14.39 7.94 -13.96
CA ILE A 110 -13.31 8.36 -14.85
C ILE A 110 -13.52 7.86 -16.29
N HIS A 111 -14.03 6.64 -16.48
CA HIS A 111 -14.23 6.06 -17.81
C HIS A 111 -15.44 5.13 -17.83
N ARG A 112 -16.50 5.50 -18.56
CA ARG A 112 -17.65 4.61 -18.83
C ARG A 112 -17.30 3.31 -19.61
N ASN A 113 -16.02 3.01 -19.85
CA ASN A 113 -15.51 1.82 -20.55
C ASN A 113 -14.30 1.22 -19.82
N LEU A 114 -14.41 -0.05 -19.43
CA LEU A 114 -13.32 -0.88 -18.89
C LEU A 114 -12.17 -0.99 -19.93
N SER A 115 -11.14 -0.19 -19.78
CA SER A 115 -9.93 -0.25 -20.63
C SER A 115 -8.93 -1.28 -20.12
N MET A 116 -8.03 -1.77 -20.97
CA MET A 116 -6.96 -2.71 -20.57
C MET A 116 -6.07 -2.19 -19.43
N ALA A 117 -5.87 -0.87 -19.35
CA ALA A 117 -5.12 -0.27 -18.25
C ALA A 117 -5.91 -0.23 -16.94
N ALA A 118 -7.24 -0.08 -17.01
CA ALA A 118 -8.09 -0.26 -15.84
C ALA A 118 -7.87 -1.68 -15.28
N LEU A 119 -7.97 -2.72 -16.13
CA LEU A 119 -7.73 -4.12 -15.75
C LEU A 119 -6.34 -4.35 -15.12
N GLY A 120 -5.28 -3.77 -15.68
CA GLY A 120 -3.94 -3.85 -15.09
C GLY A 120 -3.87 -3.22 -13.69
N GLY A 121 -4.56 -2.11 -13.48
CA GLY A 121 -4.73 -1.48 -12.18
C GLY A 121 -5.52 -2.32 -11.18
N ILE A 122 -6.57 -3.02 -11.63
CA ILE A 122 -7.33 -3.98 -10.80
C ILE A 122 -6.42 -5.11 -10.33
N ILE A 123 -5.63 -5.70 -11.23
CA ILE A 123 -4.73 -6.81 -10.90
C ILE A 123 -3.67 -6.35 -9.89
N ALA A 124 -3.06 -5.18 -10.11
CA ALA A 124 -2.10 -4.61 -9.17
C ALA A 124 -2.74 -4.42 -7.78
N MET A 125 -3.94 -3.87 -7.72
CA MET A 125 -4.70 -3.69 -6.49
C MET A 125 -4.98 -5.03 -5.79
N LEU A 126 -5.45 -6.04 -6.51
CA LEU A 126 -5.72 -7.37 -5.95
C LEU A 126 -4.47 -8.02 -5.36
N LEU A 127 -3.31 -7.86 -6.00
CA LEU A 127 -2.03 -8.34 -5.48
C LEU A 127 -1.68 -7.64 -4.16
N PHE A 128 -1.73 -6.31 -4.12
CA PHE A 128 -1.48 -5.55 -2.90
C PHE A 128 -2.38 -5.98 -1.74
N MET A 129 -3.67 -6.18 -2.03
CA MET A 129 -4.64 -6.56 -1.01
C MET A 129 -4.45 -7.98 -0.52
N THR A 130 -4.18 -8.92 -1.42
CA THR A 130 -3.92 -10.33 -1.06
C THR A 130 -2.70 -10.45 -0.15
N GLY A 131 -1.64 -9.70 -0.47
CA GLY A 131 -0.48 -9.58 0.39
C GLY A 131 -0.81 -9.04 1.77
N TYR A 132 -1.52 -7.90 1.81
CA TYR A 132 -1.84 -7.22 3.06
C TYR A 132 -2.76 -8.06 3.95
N TRP A 133 -3.73 -8.78 3.37
CA TRP A 133 -4.58 -9.72 4.08
C TRP A 133 -3.79 -10.87 4.70
N GLY A 134 -2.83 -11.43 3.96
CA GLY A 134 -1.93 -12.46 4.47
C GLY A 134 -1.13 -11.95 5.67
N LEU A 135 -0.57 -10.74 5.58
CA LEU A 135 0.14 -10.08 6.67
C LEU A 135 -0.76 -9.82 7.89
N ALA A 136 -1.96 -9.28 7.65
CA ALA A 136 -2.91 -8.95 8.69
C ALA A 136 -3.28 -10.19 9.51
N ARG A 137 -3.54 -11.35 8.87
CA ARG A 137 -3.90 -12.59 9.56
C ARG A 137 -2.77 -13.18 10.43
N ASN A 138 -1.51 -12.90 10.07
CA ASN A 138 -0.35 -13.58 10.65
C ASN A 138 0.78 -12.57 10.89
N LEU A 139 0.52 -11.52 11.69
CA LEU A 139 1.46 -10.42 11.95
C LEU A 139 2.84 -10.89 12.45
N ASN A 140 2.87 -11.97 13.24
CA ASN A 140 4.10 -12.57 13.78
C ASN A 140 4.81 -13.52 12.81
N SER A 141 4.23 -13.84 11.65
CA SER A 141 4.79 -14.81 10.73
C SER A 141 5.75 -14.17 9.75
N ALA A 142 7.02 -14.58 9.83
CA ALA A 142 8.02 -14.22 8.82
C ALA A 142 7.59 -14.61 7.40
N ARG A 143 6.76 -15.66 7.25
CA ARG A 143 6.22 -16.09 5.95
C ARG A 143 5.15 -15.13 5.43
N ALA A 144 4.32 -14.58 6.32
CA ALA A 144 3.29 -13.62 5.94
C ALA A 144 3.89 -12.28 5.49
N LEU A 145 4.96 -11.83 6.16
CA LEU A 145 5.74 -10.68 5.70
C LEU A 145 6.40 -10.93 4.34
N ASP A 146 7.00 -12.10 4.14
CA ASP A 146 7.59 -12.50 2.85
C ASP A 146 6.56 -12.44 1.72
N THR A 147 5.38 -13.05 1.93
CA THR A 147 4.27 -13.03 0.96
C THR A 147 3.79 -11.61 0.67
N TYR A 148 3.67 -10.76 1.68
CA TYR A 148 3.30 -9.35 1.49
C TYR A 148 4.32 -8.59 0.64
N LEU A 149 5.62 -8.77 0.90
CA LEU A 149 6.66 -8.10 0.15
C LEU A 149 6.69 -8.55 -1.32
N TRP A 150 6.54 -9.85 -1.59
CA TRP A 150 6.50 -10.37 -2.96
C TRP A 150 5.26 -9.91 -3.74
N THR A 151 4.10 -9.89 -3.10
CA THR A 151 2.85 -9.42 -3.73
C THR A 151 2.85 -7.91 -3.94
N ALA A 152 3.41 -7.13 -3.00
CA ALA A 152 3.63 -5.70 -3.18
C ALA A 152 4.62 -5.42 -4.32
N LEU A 153 5.70 -6.20 -4.43
CA LEU A 153 6.66 -6.09 -5.53
C LEU A 153 6.01 -6.40 -6.88
N ALA A 154 5.25 -7.49 -6.97
CA ALA A 154 4.51 -7.85 -8.19
C ALA A 154 3.47 -6.78 -8.57
N GLY A 155 2.72 -6.26 -7.59
CA GLY A 155 1.78 -5.17 -7.79
C GLY A 155 2.47 -3.90 -8.30
N ASN A 156 3.60 -3.52 -7.71
CA ASN A 156 4.40 -2.37 -8.15
C ASN A 156 4.89 -2.50 -9.59
N LEU A 157 5.44 -3.67 -9.95
CA LEU A 157 5.97 -3.90 -11.31
C LEU A 157 4.89 -3.82 -12.39
N LEU A 158 3.67 -4.27 -12.07
CA LEU A 158 2.53 -4.13 -12.97
C LEU A 158 2.02 -2.68 -13.03
N TYR A 159 2.16 -1.94 -11.93
CA TYR A 159 1.52 -0.63 -11.80
C TYR A 159 2.39 0.53 -12.29
N ILE A 160 3.72 0.44 -12.15
CA ILE A 160 4.68 1.46 -12.60
C ILE A 160 4.49 1.83 -14.09
N PRO A 161 4.38 0.88 -15.04
CA PRO A 161 4.17 1.22 -16.45
C PRO A 161 2.88 2.00 -16.71
N LEU A 162 1.81 1.69 -15.95
CA LEU A 162 0.53 2.39 -16.06
C LEU A 162 0.66 3.83 -15.57
N LEU A 163 1.38 4.05 -14.46
CA LEU A 163 1.62 5.39 -13.91
C LEU A 163 2.52 6.25 -14.79
N ILE A 164 3.49 5.65 -15.49
CA ILE A 164 4.32 6.35 -16.50
C ILE A 164 3.43 6.82 -17.65
N ARG A 165 2.54 5.96 -18.15
CA ARG A 165 1.59 6.31 -19.22
C ARG A 165 0.67 7.45 -18.81
N ASP A 166 0.18 7.41 -17.58
CA ASP A 166 -0.83 8.35 -17.08
C ASP A 166 -0.23 9.64 -16.47
N GLY A 167 1.11 9.79 -16.51
CA GLY A 167 1.80 11.01 -16.07
C GLY A 167 1.69 11.32 -14.57
N ASN A 168 1.31 10.35 -13.74
CA ASN A 168 1.12 10.58 -12.29
C ASN A 168 2.45 10.42 -11.53
N LEU A 169 3.30 11.46 -11.62
CA LEU A 169 4.65 11.46 -11.02
C LEU A 169 4.68 11.22 -9.51
N PRO A 170 3.77 11.80 -8.69
CA PRO A 170 3.79 11.54 -7.25
C PRO A 170 3.57 10.05 -6.92
N ILE A 171 2.58 9.41 -7.54
CA ILE A 171 2.27 8.00 -7.26
C ILE A 171 3.34 7.09 -7.88
N LEU A 172 3.90 7.46 -9.02
CA LEU A 172 5.07 6.78 -9.59
C LEU A 172 6.23 6.78 -8.60
N ALA A 173 6.57 7.94 -8.02
CA ALA A 173 7.63 8.06 -7.02
C ALA A 173 7.36 7.17 -5.79
N LEU A 174 6.11 7.10 -5.34
CA LEU A 174 5.71 6.19 -4.26
C LEU A 174 5.97 4.72 -4.63
N GLN A 175 5.51 4.25 -5.80
CA GLN A 175 5.68 2.84 -6.17
C GLN A 175 7.15 2.47 -6.34
N VAL A 176 7.98 3.37 -6.87
CA VAL A 176 9.43 3.20 -6.94
C VAL A 176 10.05 3.08 -5.54
N ALA A 177 9.67 3.98 -4.61
CA ALA A 177 10.17 3.93 -3.24
C ALA A 177 9.75 2.63 -2.51
N CYS A 178 8.49 2.24 -2.61
CA CYS A 178 7.98 0.99 -2.03
C CYS A 178 8.66 -0.24 -2.64
N THR A 179 8.96 -0.23 -3.94
CA THR A 179 9.73 -1.28 -4.63
C THR A 179 11.13 -1.40 -4.05
N ALA A 180 11.85 -0.29 -3.89
CA ALA A 180 13.19 -0.28 -3.32
C ALA A 180 13.20 -0.79 -1.87
N ILE A 181 12.24 -0.35 -1.04
CA ILE A 181 12.07 -0.82 0.35
C ILE A 181 11.80 -2.33 0.37
N ALA A 182 10.91 -2.83 -0.49
CA ALA A 182 10.56 -4.24 -0.54
C ALA A 182 11.76 -5.12 -0.93
N ILE A 183 12.50 -4.72 -1.98
CA ILE A 183 13.72 -5.41 -2.41
C ILE A 183 14.78 -5.42 -1.30
N GLY A 184 15.01 -4.27 -0.65
CA GLY A 184 15.96 -4.18 0.46
C GLY A 184 15.59 -5.11 1.62
N ARG A 185 14.30 -5.15 1.97
CA ARG A 185 13.81 -6.02 3.05
C ARG A 185 13.89 -7.51 2.71
N LEU A 186 13.48 -7.89 1.49
CA LEU A 186 13.61 -9.26 0.99
C LEU A 186 15.07 -9.73 0.97
N SER A 187 15.98 -8.87 0.51
CA SER A 187 17.42 -9.18 0.47
C SER A 187 17.98 -9.45 1.86
N HIS A 188 17.60 -8.63 2.86
CA HIS A 188 18.00 -8.85 4.25
C HIS A 188 17.44 -10.16 4.82
N ILE A 189 16.17 -10.48 4.55
CA ILE A 189 15.54 -11.73 4.99
C ILE A 189 16.29 -12.94 4.41
N HIS A 190 16.55 -12.96 3.10
CA HIS A 190 17.28 -14.05 2.45
C HIS A 190 18.71 -14.20 2.99
N ALA A 191 19.44 -13.09 3.16
CA ALA A 191 20.79 -13.12 3.71
C ALA A 191 20.83 -13.64 5.16
N SER A 192 19.83 -13.33 5.99
CA SER A 192 19.73 -13.84 7.35
C SER A 192 19.46 -15.36 7.40
N ARG A 193 18.52 -15.85 6.59
CA ARG A 193 18.21 -17.28 6.46
C ARG A 193 19.40 -18.08 5.93
N TYR A 194 20.14 -17.54 4.97
CA TYR A 194 21.35 -18.16 4.44
C TYR A 194 22.41 -18.36 5.53
N ARG A 195 22.70 -17.31 6.32
CA ARG A 195 23.65 -17.39 7.43
C ARG A 195 23.23 -18.40 8.49
N GLN A 196 21.94 -18.45 8.85
CA GLN A 196 21.43 -19.44 9.81
C GLN A 196 21.63 -20.88 9.32
N ARG A 197 21.39 -21.15 8.04
CA ARG A 197 21.63 -22.48 7.44
C ARG A 197 23.10 -22.86 7.46
N GLN A 198 24.00 -21.92 7.16
CA GLN A 198 25.44 -22.16 7.24
C GLN A 198 25.91 -22.46 8.67
N SER A 199 25.45 -21.69 9.66
CA SER A 199 25.80 -21.94 11.06
C SER A 199 25.27 -23.29 11.56
N ALA A 200 24.07 -23.70 11.14
CA ALA A 200 23.53 -25.01 11.48
C ALA A 200 24.30 -26.17 10.82
N HIS A 201 24.85 -25.95 9.62
CA HIS A 201 25.61 -26.97 8.91
C HIS A 201 27.05 -27.10 9.42
N ASN A 202 27.66 -26.00 9.87
CA ASN A 202 29.03 -25.97 10.40
C ASN A 202 29.13 -26.30 11.90
N GLY A 203 27.99 -26.37 12.60
CA GLY A 203 27.90 -26.73 14.02
C GLY A 203 27.43 -28.17 14.29
N ALA A 204 27.28 -28.97 13.24
CA ALA A 204 26.97 -30.41 13.27
C ALA A 204 28.20 -31.20 12.79
#